data_AF-A0A538G4T6-F1
#
_entry.id   AF-A0A538G4T6-F1
#
_cell.length_a   1.000
_cell.length_b   1.000
_cell.length_c   1.000
_cell.angle_alpha   90.00
_cell.angle_beta   90.00
_cell.angle_gamma   90.00
#
_symmetry.space_group_name_H-M   'P 1'
#
loop_
_entity.id
_entity.type
_entity.pdbx_description
1 polymer ?
#
loop_
_entity_poly.entity_id
_entity_poly.type
_entity_poly.pdbx_seq_one_letter_code
_entity_poly.pdbx_strand_id
1 'polypeptide(L)'
;MLFSQGSRFGGHALYVKDGKLKYVYNWVGEFEQVIESDRPVPTGDCVLSASFEKEGDEMPAEGTLSLYIDDEKVGEGKVKTQPGKFSLAGEGLNVGKEGAEAVTDDYPGAYPWAFVGGTIRQATVDVAGEPWVDLEKEVIAAFARD
;
A
#
# COMPACT_ATOMS: atom_id res chain seq x y z
N MET A 1 -8.47 -9.03 3.69
CA MET A 1 -7.66 -7.80 3.66
C MET A 1 -6.78 -7.71 4.91
N LEU A 2 -5.51 -7.30 4.83
CA LEU A 2 -4.70 -7.02 6.04
C LEU A 2 -4.65 -5.51 6.31
N PHE A 3 -4.32 -4.73 5.29
CA PHE A 3 -4.22 -3.28 5.31
C PHE A 3 -4.70 -2.73 3.97
N SER A 4 -5.39 -1.60 3.99
CA SER A 4 -5.76 -0.88 2.77
C SER A 4 -5.92 0.62 3.01
N GLN A 5 -5.63 1.41 1.97
CA GLN A 5 -5.87 2.85 1.97
C GLN A 5 -6.09 3.33 0.52
N GLY A 6 -7.15 4.11 0.31
CA GLY A 6 -7.56 4.54 -1.02
C GLY A 6 -8.43 3.50 -1.74
N SER A 7 -8.64 3.70 -3.04
CA SER A 7 -9.66 3.00 -3.85
C SER A 7 -9.14 2.61 -5.24
N ARG A 8 -10.02 2.11 -6.11
CA ARG A 8 -9.75 1.94 -7.55
C ARG A 8 -9.33 3.21 -8.30
N PHE A 9 -9.50 4.39 -7.69
CA PHE A 9 -9.06 5.68 -8.24
C PHE A 9 -7.66 6.09 -7.75
N GLY A 10 -6.94 5.18 -7.11
CA GLY A 10 -5.66 5.45 -6.47
C GLY A 10 -5.66 4.97 -5.03
N GLY A 11 -4.73 4.08 -4.71
CA GLY A 11 -4.67 3.43 -3.41
C GLY A 11 -3.65 2.31 -3.35
N HIS A 12 -3.54 1.69 -2.19
CA HIS A 12 -2.68 0.54 -1.96
C HIS A 12 -3.27 -0.39 -0.93
N ALA A 13 -2.94 -1.68 -1.05
CA ALA A 13 -3.42 -2.69 -0.14
C ALA A 13 -2.39 -3.81 0.06
N LEU A 14 -2.32 -4.32 1.27
CA LEU A 14 -1.61 -5.53 1.66
C LEU A 14 -2.66 -6.59 2.03
N TYR A 15 -2.61 -7.75 1.39
CA TYR A 15 -3.63 -8.79 1.56
C TYR A 15 -3.07 -10.19 1.34
N VAL A 16 -3.82 -11.19 1.79
CA VAL A 16 -3.53 -12.60 1.54
C VAL A 16 -4.55 -13.14 0.56
N LYS A 17 -4.08 -13.81 -0.49
CA LYS A 17 -4.90 -14.49 -1.49
C LYS A 17 -4.20 -15.76 -1.92
N ASP A 18 -4.94 -16.86 -2.05
CA ASP A 18 -4.41 -18.17 -2.47
C ASP A 18 -3.21 -18.63 -1.62
N GLY A 19 -3.23 -18.27 -0.33
CA GLY A 19 -2.15 -18.53 0.63
C GLY A 19 -0.90 -17.67 0.46
N LYS A 20 -0.86 -16.75 -0.51
CA LYS A 20 0.28 -15.84 -0.76
C LYS A 20 0.06 -14.46 -0.17
N LEU A 21 1.13 -13.82 0.29
CA LEU A 21 1.13 -12.42 0.66
C LEU A 21 1.24 -11.58 -0.62
N LYS A 22 0.36 -10.60 -0.78
CA LYS A 22 0.33 -9.71 -1.93
C LYS A 22 0.25 -8.27 -1.50
N TYR A 23 0.93 -7.41 -2.24
CA TYR A 23 0.77 -5.97 -2.15
C TYR A 23 0.44 -5.42 -3.53
N VAL A 24 -0.55 -4.54 -3.59
CA VAL A 24 -0.91 -3.80 -4.79
C VAL A 24 -0.75 -2.31 -4.55
N TYR A 25 -0.22 -1.62 -5.55
CA TYR A 25 -0.30 -0.17 -5.69
C TYR A 25 -1.07 0.18 -6.95
N ASN A 26 -2.24 0.80 -6.80
CA ASN A 26 -3.05 1.31 -7.90
C ASN A 26 -2.66 2.77 -8.16
N TRP A 27 -2.07 3.05 -9.32
CA TRP A 27 -1.67 4.39 -9.73
C TRP A 27 -2.86 5.11 -10.38
N VAL A 28 -3.66 5.80 -9.56
CA VAL A 28 -4.77 6.68 -9.99
C VAL A 28 -5.78 6.02 -10.94
N GLY A 29 -5.95 4.70 -10.86
CA GLY A 29 -6.81 3.90 -11.73
C GLY A 29 -6.27 3.64 -13.15
N GLU A 30 -5.03 4.07 -13.46
CA GLU A 30 -4.43 3.85 -14.78
C GLU A 30 -3.81 2.45 -14.90
N PHE A 31 -3.06 2.04 -13.87
CA PHE A 31 -2.45 0.70 -13.81
C PHE A 31 -2.20 0.26 -12.37
N GLU A 32 -2.15 -1.06 -12.20
CA GLU A 32 -1.85 -1.72 -10.92
C GLU A 32 -0.43 -2.30 -10.94
N GLN A 33 0.26 -2.18 -9.82
CA GLN A 33 1.59 -2.73 -9.60
C GLN A 33 1.49 -3.75 -8.47
N VAL A 34 1.62 -5.03 -8.79
CA VAL A 34 1.40 -6.13 -7.85
C VAL A 34 2.71 -6.84 -7.56
N ILE A 35 3.02 -6.96 -6.27
CA ILE A 35 4.15 -7.74 -5.76
C ILE A 35 3.55 -8.91 -4.96
N GLU A 36 4.05 -10.11 -5.18
CA GLU A 36 3.57 -11.35 -4.57
C GLU A 36 4.74 -12.09 -3.91
N SER A 37 4.46 -12.76 -2.79
CA SER A 37 5.45 -13.63 -2.14
C SER A 37 5.74 -14.89 -2.95
N ASP A 38 7.00 -15.31 -2.98
CA ASP A 38 7.48 -16.54 -3.64
C ASP A 38 7.08 -17.81 -2.87
N ARG A 39 6.69 -17.68 -1.61
CA ARG A 39 6.19 -18.75 -0.74
C ARG A 39 4.84 -18.44 -0.08
N PRO A 40 4.10 -19.47 0.37
CA PRO A 40 2.87 -19.27 1.15
C PRO A 40 3.11 -18.63 2.52
N VAL A 41 2.10 -17.93 3.03
CA VAL A 41 2.02 -17.44 4.40
C VAL A 41 1.89 -18.64 5.34
N PRO A 42 2.76 -18.76 6.37
CA PRO A 42 2.68 -19.85 7.33
C PRO A 42 1.41 -19.74 8.20
N THR A 43 0.96 -20.88 8.70
CA THR A 43 -0.07 -20.92 9.74
C THR A 43 0.54 -20.61 11.11
N GLY A 44 -0.23 -19.96 11.99
CA GLY A 44 0.23 -19.60 13.33
C GLY A 44 0.61 -18.12 13.41
N ASP A 45 1.37 -17.78 14.45
CA ASP A 45 1.83 -16.41 14.64
C ASP A 45 2.97 -16.10 13.67
N CYS A 46 2.83 -15.01 12.91
CA CYS A 46 3.86 -14.47 12.04
C CYS A 46 3.68 -12.96 11.88
N VAL A 47 4.72 -12.28 11.43
CA VAL A 47 4.68 -10.87 11.01
C VAL A 47 4.65 -10.81 9.49
N LEU A 48 3.75 -10.00 8.93
CA LEU A 48 3.64 -9.78 7.50
C LEU A 48 3.86 -8.30 7.24
N SER A 49 4.80 -7.96 6.38
CA SER A 49 5.15 -6.56 6.14
C SER A 49 5.43 -6.27 4.67
N ALA A 50 5.27 -5.01 4.31
CA ALA A 50 5.73 -4.42 3.08
C ALA A 50 6.58 -3.20 3.44
N SER A 51 7.74 -3.05 2.81
CA SER A 51 8.63 -1.90 2.94
C SER A 51 8.81 -1.26 1.58
N PHE A 52 8.81 0.07 1.52
CA PHE A 52 9.08 0.82 0.30
C PHE A 52 10.29 1.72 0.50
N GLU A 53 11.30 1.53 -0.34
CA GLU A 53 12.50 2.35 -0.38
C GLU A 53 12.45 3.24 -1.63
N LYS A 54 12.26 4.55 -1.43
CA LYS A 54 12.27 5.54 -2.50
C LYS A 54 13.66 5.59 -3.15
N GLU A 55 13.68 5.64 -4.47
CA GLU A 55 14.89 5.79 -5.27
C GLU A 55 14.93 7.18 -5.91
N GLY A 56 15.98 7.94 -5.60
CA GLY A 56 16.13 9.31 -6.08
C GLY A 56 15.14 10.31 -5.46
N ASP A 57 15.18 11.54 -5.98
CA ASP A 57 14.39 12.66 -5.45
C ASP A 57 13.34 13.21 -6.43
N GLU A 58 13.20 12.57 -7.59
CA GLU A 58 12.28 12.99 -8.63
C GLU A 58 10.83 12.61 -8.32
N MET A 59 9.91 13.32 -8.98
CA MET A 59 8.48 13.05 -8.92
C MET A 59 7.99 12.63 -10.30
N PRO A 60 7.08 11.66 -10.40
CA PRO A 60 6.51 10.85 -9.31
C PRO A 60 7.56 9.96 -8.63
N ALA A 61 7.41 9.76 -7.32
CA ALA A 61 8.39 8.98 -6.56
C ALA A 61 8.33 7.51 -6.97
N GLU A 62 9.47 6.96 -7.35
CA GLU A 62 9.69 5.56 -7.69
C GLU A 62 10.59 4.92 -6.63
N GLY A 63 10.55 3.59 -6.53
CA GLY A 63 11.33 2.87 -5.54
C GLY A 63 11.13 1.37 -5.59
N THR A 64 11.80 0.67 -4.69
CA THR A 64 11.67 -0.77 -4.53
C THR A 64 10.73 -1.07 -3.37
N LEU A 65 9.67 -1.84 -3.66
CA LEU A 65 8.79 -2.42 -2.64
C LEU A 65 9.20 -3.86 -2.37
N SER A 66 9.45 -4.19 -1.10
CA SER A 66 9.81 -5.53 -0.64
C SER A 66 8.77 -6.08 0.33
N LEU A 67 8.42 -7.36 0.17
CA LEU A 67 7.55 -8.10 1.07
C LEU A 67 8.35 -9.00 2.00
N TYR A 68 7.91 -9.10 3.24
CA TYR A 68 8.52 -9.97 4.23
C TYR A 68 7.47 -10.81 4.95
N ILE A 69 7.90 -12.04 5.29
CA ILE A 69 7.24 -12.89 6.27
C ILE A 69 8.26 -13.10 7.38
N ASP A 70 7.93 -12.61 8.56
CA ASP A 70 8.85 -12.38 9.66
C ASP A 70 10.03 -11.51 9.19
N ASP A 71 11.27 -11.98 9.32
CA ASP A 71 12.47 -11.25 8.92
C ASP A 71 12.99 -11.65 7.53
N GLU A 72 12.27 -12.52 6.80
CA GLU A 72 12.69 -13.05 5.51
C GLU A 72 12.00 -12.33 4.36
N LYS A 73 12.79 -11.77 3.43
CA LYS A 73 12.28 -11.17 2.20
C LYS A 73 11.75 -12.27 1.28
N VAL A 74 10.48 -12.16 0.89
CA VAL A 74 9.77 -13.17 0.10
C VAL A 74 9.30 -12.65 -1.26
N GLY A 75 9.51 -11.38 -1.57
CA GLY A 75 9.15 -10.80 -2.86
C GLY A 75 9.58 -9.36 -2.96
N GLU A 76 9.84 -8.87 -4.17
CA GLU A 76 10.17 -7.47 -4.40
C GLU A 76 9.78 -7.03 -5.81
N GLY A 77 9.62 -5.73 -6.00
CA GLY A 77 9.38 -5.13 -7.31
C GLY A 77 9.50 -3.62 -7.30
N LYS A 78 9.63 -3.04 -8.50
CA LYS A 78 9.61 -1.58 -8.67
C LYS A 78 8.18 -1.06 -8.55
N VAL A 79 8.00 0.00 -7.78
CA VAL A 79 6.72 0.67 -7.59
C VAL A 79 6.88 2.16 -7.82
N LYS A 80 5.98 2.71 -8.63
CA LYS A 80 5.77 4.13 -8.86
C LYS A 80 4.57 4.61 -8.06
N THR A 81 4.74 5.68 -7.30
CA THR A 81 3.70 6.24 -6.44
C THR A 81 3.00 7.43 -7.09
N GLN A 82 1.75 7.69 -6.73
CA GLN A 82 1.03 8.86 -7.22
C GLN A 82 1.51 10.14 -6.50
N PRO A 83 1.53 11.30 -7.16
CA PRO A 83 1.72 12.57 -6.48
C PRO A 83 0.49 12.89 -5.61
N GLY A 84 0.73 13.36 -4.39
CA GLY A 84 -0.33 13.78 -3.47
C GLY A 84 -0.91 12.67 -2.60
N LYS A 85 -1.98 12.98 -1.89
CA LYS A 85 -2.61 12.07 -0.91
C LYS A 85 -3.57 11.11 -1.60
N PHE A 86 -3.71 9.92 -1.05
CA PHE A 86 -4.85 9.06 -1.35
C PHE A 86 -6.16 9.71 -0.89
N SER A 87 -7.29 9.12 -1.28
CA SER A 87 -8.57 9.38 -0.64
C SER A 87 -9.18 10.75 -0.94
N LEU A 88 -9.02 11.23 -2.18
CA LEU A 88 -9.65 12.48 -2.66
C LEU A 88 -11.17 12.50 -2.42
N ALA A 89 -11.81 11.32 -2.35
CA ALA A 89 -13.24 11.15 -2.09
C ALA A 89 -13.58 10.58 -0.70
N GLY A 90 -12.64 10.50 0.25
CA GLY A 90 -12.93 10.21 1.66
C GLY A 90 -12.68 8.79 2.19
N GLU A 91 -11.84 7.98 1.54
CA GLU A 91 -11.51 6.64 2.05
C GLU A 91 -10.36 6.64 3.06
N GLY A 92 -10.58 6.18 4.28
CA GLY A 92 -9.54 6.15 5.31
C GLY A 92 -8.50 5.05 5.11
N LEU A 93 -7.53 5.02 6.02
CA LEU A 93 -6.71 3.84 6.26
C LEU A 93 -7.53 2.80 7.02
N ASN A 94 -7.57 1.57 6.51
CA ASN A 94 -8.28 0.44 7.11
C ASN A 94 -7.32 -0.70 7.47
N VAL A 95 -7.63 -1.39 8.58
CA VAL A 95 -6.92 -2.61 9.02
C VAL A 95 -7.94 -3.74 9.13
N GLY A 96 -7.59 -4.91 8.58
CA GLY A 96 -8.43 -6.11 8.64
C GLY A 96 -9.71 -6.06 7.82
N LYS A 97 -9.91 -5.02 7.00
CA LYS A 97 -11.04 -4.85 6.08
C LYS A 97 -10.70 -3.83 5.00
N GLU A 98 -11.49 -3.78 3.94
CA GLU A 98 -11.59 -2.63 3.03
C GLU A 98 -13.01 -2.08 3.15
N GLY A 99 -13.12 -0.85 3.62
CA GLY A 99 -14.38 -0.25 4.05
C GLY A 99 -15.10 0.57 2.98
N ALA A 100 -14.61 0.59 1.75
CA ALA A 100 -15.15 1.44 0.68
C ALA A 100 -15.03 0.78 -0.71
N GLU A 101 -14.45 1.41 -1.74
CA GLU A 101 -14.27 0.78 -3.06
C GLU A 101 -12.97 -0.04 -3.11
N ALA A 102 -12.97 -1.14 -3.87
CA ALA A 102 -11.79 -1.97 -3.96
C ALA A 102 -10.61 -1.25 -4.64
N VAL A 103 -9.38 -1.39 -4.12
CA VAL A 103 -8.13 -0.91 -4.73
C VAL A 103 -7.78 -1.68 -6.01
N THR A 104 -8.14 -2.97 -6.07
CA THR A 104 -7.88 -3.89 -7.19
C THR A 104 -9.03 -4.88 -7.32
N ASP A 105 -9.21 -5.42 -8.53
CA ASP A 105 -10.11 -6.54 -8.78
C ASP A 105 -9.52 -7.90 -8.33
N ASP A 106 -8.25 -7.97 -7.91
CA ASP A 106 -7.58 -9.24 -7.60
C ASP A 106 -8.07 -9.92 -6.32
N TYR A 107 -8.43 -9.17 -5.28
CA TYR A 107 -8.84 -9.79 -4.02
C TYR A 107 -10.30 -10.27 -4.05
N PRO A 108 -10.57 -11.50 -3.58
CA PRO A 108 -11.90 -12.09 -3.65
C PRO A 108 -12.86 -11.46 -2.64
N GLY A 109 -14.16 -11.48 -2.96
CA GLY A 109 -15.23 -11.16 -2.02
C GLY A 109 -16.01 -9.90 -2.38
N ALA A 110 -16.76 -9.41 -1.41
CA ALA A 110 -17.54 -8.19 -1.51
C ALA A 110 -17.28 -7.33 -0.26
N TYR A 111 -17.64 -6.06 -0.37
CA TYR A 111 -17.68 -5.11 0.74
C TYR A 111 -18.15 -5.77 2.05
N PRO A 112 -17.42 -5.63 3.18
CA PRO A 112 -16.21 -4.81 3.40
C PRO A 112 -14.88 -5.60 3.31
N TRP A 113 -14.79 -6.66 2.50
CA TRP A 113 -13.59 -7.51 2.33
C TRP A 113 -12.85 -7.83 3.65
N ALA A 114 -13.63 -8.23 4.66
CA ALA A 114 -13.10 -8.52 5.99
C ALA A 114 -12.01 -9.58 5.95
N PHE A 115 -11.00 -9.44 6.80
CA PHE A 115 -10.01 -10.48 7.01
C PHE A 115 -10.68 -11.72 7.59
N VAL A 116 -10.38 -12.87 6.99
CA VAL A 116 -10.87 -14.17 7.42
C VAL A 116 -9.70 -15.15 7.52
N GLY A 117 -9.83 -16.18 8.35
CA GLY A 117 -8.81 -17.20 8.53
C GLY A 117 -7.71 -16.86 9.54
N GLY A 118 -7.80 -15.73 10.25
CA GLY A 118 -6.84 -15.35 11.27
C GLY A 118 -7.30 -14.19 12.15
N THR A 119 -6.40 -13.66 12.97
CA THR A 119 -6.63 -12.48 13.82
C THR A 119 -5.43 -11.54 13.71
N ILE A 120 -5.68 -10.27 13.38
CA ILE A 120 -4.64 -9.24 13.39
C ILE A 120 -4.50 -8.75 14.83
N ARG A 121 -3.38 -9.07 15.47
CA ARG A 121 -3.11 -8.62 16.86
C ARG A 121 -2.64 -7.17 16.92
N GLN A 122 -1.87 -6.75 15.93
CA GLN A 122 -1.29 -5.41 15.84
C GLN A 122 -1.08 -5.04 14.37
N ALA A 123 -1.28 -3.77 14.05
CA ALA A 123 -0.87 -3.18 12.80
C ALA A 123 -0.02 -1.95 13.10
N THR A 124 1.14 -1.85 12.47
CA THR A 124 2.06 -0.72 12.59
C THR A 124 2.26 -0.13 11.21
N VAL A 125 2.11 1.19 11.09
CA VAL A 125 2.52 1.94 9.90
C VAL A 125 3.62 2.88 10.36
N ASP A 126 4.82 2.65 9.84
CA ASP A 126 5.97 3.48 10.10
C ASP A 126 6.33 4.29 8.86
N VAL A 127 6.57 5.58 9.07
CA VAL A 127 6.98 6.56 8.05
C VAL A 127 8.27 7.25 8.50
N ALA A 128 9.11 6.54 9.27
CA ALA A 128 10.39 7.01 9.75
C ALA A 128 11.27 7.57 8.61
N GLY A 129 11.84 8.74 8.86
CA GLY A 129 12.64 9.53 7.92
C GLY A 129 12.31 11.02 8.06
N GLU A 130 13.18 11.88 7.53
CA GLU A 130 12.85 13.29 7.32
C GLU A 130 11.82 13.36 6.17
N PRO A 131 10.62 13.93 6.37
CA PRO A 131 9.66 14.13 5.29
C PRO A 131 10.34 14.92 4.17
N TRP A 132 10.28 14.42 2.94
CA TRP A 132 10.71 15.22 1.80
C TRP A 132 9.72 16.37 1.63
N VAL A 133 10.20 17.60 1.85
CA VAL A 133 9.45 18.85 1.64
C VAL A 133 10.16 19.63 0.54
N ASP A 134 9.56 19.69 -0.65
CA ASP A 134 9.97 20.62 -1.70
C ASP A 134 9.38 22.00 -1.39
N LEU A 135 10.08 22.72 -0.50
CA LEU A 135 9.71 24.04 -0.02
C LEU A 135 9.52 25.03 -1.18
N GLU A 136 10.31 24.92 -2.25
CA GLU A 136 10.14 25.77 -3.44
C GLU A 136 8.82 25.51 -4.14
N LYS A 137 8.43 24.24 -4.34
CA LYS A 137 7.12 23.91 -4.90
C LYS A 137 5.96 24.25 -3.97
N GLU A 138 6.11 24.11 -2.66
CA GLU A 138 5.08 24.55 -1.71
C GLU A 138 4.87 26.06 -1.78
N VAL A 139 5.96 26.83 -1.86
CA VAL A 139 5.91 28.28 -2.01
C VAL A 139 5.30 28.69 -3.35
N ILE A 140 5.69 28.05 -4.46
CA ILE A 140 5.07 28.28 -5.77
C ILE A 140 3.57 27.94 -5.73
N ALA A 141 3.19 26.81 -5.13
CA ALA A 141 1.79 26.40 -5.00
C ALA A 141 0.98 27.32 -4.08
N ALA A 142 1.61 27.91 -3.06
CA ALA A 142 0.99 28.92 -2.20
C ALA A 142 0.77 30.24 -2.96
N PHE A 143 1.79 30.72 -3.69
CA PHE A 143 1.68 31.95 -4.49
C PHE A 143 0.76 31.81 -5.71
N ALA A 144 0.56 30.61 -6.24
CA ALA A 144 -0.38 30.36 -7.34
C ALA A 144 -1.86 30.25 -6.88
N ARG A 145 -2.12 30.31 -5.57
CA ARG A 145 -3.47 30.32 -4.98
C ARG A 145 -3.99 31.72 -4.63
N ASP A 146 -3.15 32.75 -4.78
CA ASP A 146 -3.50 34.18 -4.70
C ASP A 146 -3.73 34.78 -6.09
#